data_AF-A0A2V3A4E3-F1
#
_entry.id   AF-A0A2V3A4E3-F1
#
_cell.length_a   1.000
_cell.length_b   1.000
_cell.length_c   1.000
_cell.angle_alpha   90.00
_cell.angle_beta   90.00
_cell.angle_gamma   90.00
#
_symmetry.space_group_name_H-M   'P 1'
#
loop_
_entity.id
_entity.type
_entity.pdbx_description
1 polymer ?
#
loop_
_entity_poly.entity_id
_entity_poly.type
_entity_poly.pdbx_seq_one_letter_code
_entity_poly.pdbx_strand_id
1 'polypeptide(L)'
;EKLGLIVNVEKSRISRPKELKFLGFGYYYDINNKRYKVKPHPSSVQKFQRKLRQLTKRNWSVPLDYRMLKLKQVIFGWVNYFRVANMKKVTERIDTKLRSRIRVIIWKQWKVAKKQIKSLIQLGIPEEEAKGLTYCRKGYRFIGLSKVVQRAISNKRLKQRGVPSALEHYLKVHTVI
;
A
#
# COMPACT_ATOMS: atom_id res chain seq x y z
N GLU A 1 48.97 -6.53 -7.01
CA GLU A 1 48.41 -7.18 -8.21
C GLU A 1 47.13 -6.47 -8.67
N LYS A 2 46.79 -6.51 -9.96
CA LYS A 2 45.54 -5.95 -10.51
C LYS A 2 44.52 -7.08 -10.75
N LEU A 3 43.26 -6.89 -10.35
CA LEU A 3 42.20 -7.93 -10.34
C LEU A 3 41.64 -8.34 -11.72
N GLY A 4 41.99 -7.66 -12.82
CA GLY A 4 41.57 -8.04 -14.18
C GLY A 4 40.06 -7.93 -14.50
N LEU A 5 39.25 -7.30 -13.63
CA LEU A 5 37.80 -7.20 -13.82
C LEU A 5 37.39 -6.04 -14.74
N ILE A 6 36.42 -6.28 -15.62
CA ILE A 6 35.86 -5.26 -16.53
C ILE A 6 34.72 -4.50 -15.84
N VAL A 7 34.78 -3.17 -15.89
CA VAL A 7 33.74 -2.29 -15.33
C VAL A 7 32.58 -2.13 -16.30
N ASN A 8 31.35 -2.26 -15.80
CA ASN A 8 30.15 -1.98 -16.58
C ASN A 8 29.92 -0.46 -16.69
N VAL A 9 30.15 0.11 -17.87
CA VAL A 9 30.11 1.56 -18.15
C VAL A 9 28.69 2.14 -18.04
N GLU A 10 27.65 1.36 -18.35
CA GLU A 10 26.26 1.83 -18.24
C GLU A 10 25.81 2.03 -16.79
N LYS A 11 26.29 1.16 -15.88
CA LYS A 11 25.95 1.19 -14.44
C LYS A 11 26.85 2.15 -13.65
N SER A 12 28.08 2.32 -14.10
CA SER A 12 29.12 3.07 -13.37
C SER A 12 29.20 4.49 -13.90
N ARG A 13 28.81 5.46 -13.07
CA ARG A 13 28.84 6.88 -13.44
C ARG A 13 29.16 7.77 -12.24
N ILE A 14 29.84 8.87 -12.51
CA ILE A 14 30.00 9.95 -11.54
C ILE A 14 28.73 10.80 -11.60
N SER A 15 27.92 10.77 -10.53
CA SER A 15 26.65 11.52 -10.49
C SER A 15 26.39 12.08 -9.10
N ARG A 16 25.57 13.12 -9.00
CA ARG A 16 25.12 13.65 -7.70
C ARG A 16 24.31 12.58 -6.95
N PRO A 17 24.35 12.52 -5.61
CA PRO A 17 23.62 11.51 -4.83
C PRO A 17 22.11 11.45 -5.14
N LYS A 18 21.51 12.59 -5.51
CA LYS A 18 20.08 12.70 -5.86
C LYS A 18 19.67 11.82 -7.05
N GLU A 19 20.60 11.58 -7.97
CA GLU A 19 20.41 10.78 -9.19
C GLU A 19 20.92 9.35 -9.03
N LEU A 20 21.57 9.04 -7.91
CA LEU A 20 22.12 7.74 -7.61
C LEU A 20 21.04 6.80 -7.06
N LYS A 21 21.08 5.56 -7.52
CA LYS A 21 20.35 4.43 -6.92
C LYS A 21 21.38 3.43 -6.40
N PHE A 22 21.38 3.19 -5.10
CA PHE A 22 22.25 2.19 -4.48
C PHE A 22 21.43 1.25 -3.62
N LEU A 23 21.53 -0.06 -3.86
CA LEU A 23 20.76 -1.11 -3.16
C LEU A 23 19.25 -0.81 -3.05
N GLY A 24 18.68 -0.12 -4.05
CA GLY A 24 17.27 0.25 -4.04
C GLY A 24 16.90 1.47 -3.17
N PHE A 25 17.88 2.10 -2.52
CA PHE A 25 17.78 3.43 -1.94
C PHE A 25 18.11 4.51 -2.96
N GLY A 26 17.55 5.70 -2.74
CA GLY A 26 17.95 6.94 -3.40
C GLY A 26 18.14 8.02 -2.36
N TYR A 27 18.67 9.17 -2.78
CA TYR A 27 19.04 10.24 -1.86
C TYR A 27 18.31 11.53 -2.20
N TYR A 28 18.17 12.39 -1.21
CA TYR A 28 17.70 13.75 -1.40
C TYR A 28 18.46 14.68 -0.46
N TYR A 29 18.69 15.91 -0.90
CA TYR A 29 19.32 16.92 -0.06
C TYR A 29 18.27 17.50 0.89
N ASP A 30 18.51 17.40 2.19
CA ASP A 30 17.68 18.01 3.21
C ASP A 30 18.24 19.39 3.56
N ILE A 31 17.54 20.44 3.11
CA ILE A 31 17.96 21.84 3.27
C ILE A 31 18.07 22.20 4.76
N ASN A 32 17.14 21.73 5.58
CA ASN A 32 17.07 22.09 7.01
C ASN A 32 18.27 21.57 7.79
N ASN A 33 18.73 20.36 7.45
CA ASN A 33 19.84 19.70 8.12
C ASN A 33 21.17 19.82 7.35
N LYS A 34 21.19 20.54 6.21
CA LYS A 34 22.33 20.68 5.29
C LYS A 34 23.04 19.36 4.96
N ARG A 35 22.29 18.25 4.87
CA ARG A 35 22.84 16.89 4.64
C ARG A 35 21.98 16.08 3.70
N TYR A 36 22.60 15.11 3.03
CA TYR A 36 21.85 14.12 2.25
C TYR A 36 21.16 13.13 3.18
N LYS A 37 19.87 12.87 2.89
CA LYS A 37 19.08 11.85 3.56
C LYS A 37 18.66 10.76 2.59
N VAL A 38 18.41 9.59 3.16
CA VAL A 38 18.04 8.39 2.42
C VAL A 38 16.52 8.32 2.24
N LYS A 39 16.08 7.92 1.05
CA LYS A 39 14.68 7.59 0.73
C LYS A 39 14.64 6.28 -0.08
N PRO A 40 13.53 5.54 -0.08
CA PRO A 40 13.38 4.42 -1.02
C PRO A 40 13.42 4.96 -2.45
N HIS A 41 14.21 4.35 -3.32
CA HIS A 41 14.28 4.76 -4.72
C HIS A 41 12.90 4.57 -5.41
N PRO A 42 12.47 5.47 -6.32
CA PRO A 42 11.17 5.35 -6.99
C PRO A 42 10.91 3.98 -7.62
N SER A 43 11.92 3.36 -8.23
CA SER A 43 11.77 2.01 -8.81
C SER A 43 11.51 0.92 -7.75
N SER A 44 12.10 1.01 -6.56
CA SER A 44 11.83 0.11 -5.44
C SER A 44 10.40 0.26 -4.93
N VAL A 45 9.92 1.51 -4.82
CA VAL A 45 8.53 1.82 -4.45
C VAL A 45 7.55 1.26 -5.50
N GLN A 46 7.86 1.43 -6.78
CA GLN A 46 7.02 0.89 -7.86
C GLN A 46 6.96 -0.64 -7.83
N LYS A 47 8.10 -1.33 -7.62
CA LYS A 47 8.13 -2.79 -7.44
C LYS A 47 7.26 -3.25 -6.28
N PHE A 48 7.35 -2.57 -5.14
CA PHE A 48 6.51 -2.85 -3.98
C PHE A 48 5.02 -2.65 -4.27
N GLN A 49 4.64 -1.52 -4.88
CA GLN A 49 3.26 -1.27 -5.29
C GLN A 49 2.73 -2.31 -6.28
N ARG A 50 3.56 -2.79 -7.21
CA ARG A 50 3.21 -3.88 -8.14
C ARG A 50 2.94 -5.18 -7.38
N LYS A 51 3.79 -5.54 -6.41
CA LYS A 51 3.59 -6.74 -5.57
C LYS A 51 2.30 -6.65 -4.75
N LEU A 52 2.03 -5.52 -4.10
CA LEU A 52 0.78 -5.29 -3.37
C LEU A 52 -0.44 -5.36 -4.31
N ARG A 53 -0.33 -4.83 -5.53
CA ARG A 53 -1.39 -4.90 -6.55
C ARG A 53 -1.69 -6.34 -6.94
N GLN A 54 -0.66 -7.20 -7.07
CA GLN A 54 -0.83 -8.63 -7.35
C GLN A 54 -1.59 -9.34 -6.23
N LEU A 55 -1.22 -9.09 -4.96
CA LEU A 55 -1.88 -9.67 -3.79
C LEU A 55 -3.31 -9.14 -3.55
N THR A 56 -3.63 -7.99 -4.14
CA THR A 56 -4.97 -7.39 -4.09
C THR A 56 -5.67 -7.43 -5.43
N LYS A 57 -5.36 -8.42 -6.27
CA LYS A 57 -6.11 -8.70 -7.50
C LYS A 57 -7.53 -9.17 -7.15
N ARG A 58 -8.52 -8.62 -7.86
CA ARG A 58 -9.94 -8.94 -7.65
C ARG A 58 -10.32 -10.33 -8.15
N ASN A 59 -9.58 -10.88 -9.11
CA ASN A 59 -9.78 -12.22 -9.67
C ASN A 59 -8.97 -13.30 -8.92
N TRP A 60 -8.24 -12.93 -7.87
CA TRP A 60 -7.56 -13.90 -7.03
C TRP A 60 -8.55 -14.43 -5.98
N SER A 61 -9.05 -15.65 -6.19
CA SER A 61 -10.06 -16.28 -5.33
C SER A 61 -9.40 -16.95 -4.13
N VAL A 62 -9.13 -16.16 -3.08
CA VAL A 62 -8.58 -16.66 -1.81
C VAL A 62 -9.34 -16.05 -0.63
N PRO A 63 -9.35 -16.72 0.54
CA PRO A 63 -9.89 -16.15 1.77
C PRO A 63 -9.26 -14.79 2.10
N LEU A 64 -10.05 -13.90 2.71
CA LEU A 64 -9.57 -12.56 3.06
C LEU A 64 -8.43 -12.62 4.08
N ASP A 65 -8.50 -13.55 5.05
CA ASP A 65 -7.48 -13.78 6.07
C ASP A 65 -6.13 -14.17 5.47
N TYR A 66 -6.14 -15.12 4.54
CA TYR A 66 -4.94 -15.52 3.82
C TYR A 66 -4.34 -14.34 3.02
N ARG A 67 -5.18 -13.53 2.39
CA ARG A 67 -4.72 -12.31 1.71
C ARG A 67 -4.08 -11.32 2.69
N MET A 68 -4.66 -11.11 3.87
CA MET A 68 -4.12 -10.22 4.89
C MET A 68 -2.77 -10.73 5.41
N LEU A 69 -2.62 -12.04 5.62
CA LEU A 69 -1.35 -12.66 5.99
C LEU A 69 -0.25 -12.38 4.96
N LYS A 70 -0.52 -12.63 3.66
CA LYS A 70 0.45 -12.37 2.60
C LYS A 70 0.80 -10.90 2.45
N LEU A 71 -0.17 -10.00 2.63
CA LEU A 71 0.07 -8.56 2.65
C LEU A 71 0.97 -8.18 3.83
N LYS A 72 0.71 -8.72 5.02
CA LYS A 72 1.49 -8.45 6.24
C LYS A 72 2.96 -8.84 6.03
N GLN A 73 3.22 -10.05 5.53
CA GLN A 73 4.58 -10.53 5.23
C GLN A 73 5.33 -9.58 4.28
N VAL A 74 4.70 -9.20 3.17
CA VAL A 74 5.33 -8.32 2.16
C VAL A 74 5.54 -6.91 2.69
N ILE A 75 4.56 -6.34 3.41
CA ILE A 75 4.64 -4.99 3.95
C ILE A 75 5.72 -4.91 5.04
N PHE A 76 5.73 -5.86 5.98
CA PHE A 76 6.64 -5.83 7.12
C PHE A 76 8.08 -6.05 6.65
N GLY A 77 8.32 -7.00 5.74
CA GLY A 77 9.64 -7.21 5.15
C GLY A 77 10.16 -5.97 4.41
N TRP A 78 9.30 -5.31 3.61
CA TRP A 78 9.71 -4.11 2.88
C TRP A 78 10.01 -2.93 3.80
N VAL A 79 9.17 -2.70 4.81
CA VAL A 79 9.37 -1.62 5.79
C VAL A 79 10.63 -1.87 6.63
N ASN A 80 10.88 -3.11 7.06
CA ASN A 80 12.09 -3.45 7.81
C ASN A 80 13.36 -3.22 6.98
N TYR A 81 13.34 -3.60 5.69
CA TYR A 81 14.46 -3.34 4.78
C TYR A 81 14.75 -1.84 4.61
N PHE A 82 13.70 -1.03 4.43
CA PHE A 82 13.81 0.41 4.24
C PHE A 82 13.75 1.22 5.56
N ARG A 83 13.95 0.61 6.73
CA ARG A 83 13.74 1.26 8.05
C ARG A 83 14.53 2.56 8.26
N VAL A 84 15.72 2.65 7.67
CA VAL A 84 16.63 3.81 7.76
C VAL A 84 16.17 4.96 6.85
N ALA A 85 15.34 4.67 5.85
CA ALA A 85 14.93 5.65 4.85
C ALA A 85 13.73 6.48 5.33
N ASN A 86 13.71 7.77 4.97
CA ASN A 86 12.53 8.59 5.16
C ASN A 86 11.44 8.19 4.16
N MET A 87 10.38 7.57 4.66
CA MET A 87 9.30 7.03 3.82
C MET A 87 7.89 7.22 4.39
N LYS A 88 7.68 8.14 5.34
CA LYS A 88 6.36 8.43 5.93
C LYS A 88 5.30 8.74 4.87
N LYS A 89 5.57 9.72 3.99
CA LYS A 89 4.65 10.11 2.90
C LYS A 89 4.41 8.97 1.89
N VAL A 90 5.40 8.10 1.68
CA VAL A 90 5.28 6.96 0.76
C VAL A 90 4.38 5.89 1.34
N THR A 91 4.57 5.53 2.60
CA THR A 91 3.77 4.52 3.31
C THR A 91 2.31 4.97 3.47
N GLU A 92 2.05 6.24 3.80
CA GLU A 92 0.69 6.84 3.85
C GLU A 92 -0.08 6.67 2.53
N ARG A 93 0.57 6.99 1.41
CA ARG A 93 -0.03 6.87 0.06
C ARG A 93 -0.32 5.41 -0.29
N ILE A 94 0.57 4.50 0.11
CA ILE A 94 0.42 3.07 -0.14
C ILE A 94 -0.75 2.51 0.68
N ASP A 95 -0.83 2.83 1.97
CA ASP A 95 -1.90 2.37 2.85
C ASP A 95 -3.28 2.87 2.39
N THR A 96 -3.35 4.11 1.89
CA THR A 96 -4.59 4.67 1.34
C THR A 96 -5.07 3.86 0.13
N LYS A 97 -4.16 3.55 -0.80
CA LYS A 97 -4.46 2.70 -1.96
C LYS A 97 -4.82 1.27 -1.54
N LEU A 98 -4.11 0.71 -0.56
CA LEU A 98 -4.35 -0.63 -0.05
C LEU A 98 -5.75 -0.76 0.55
N ARG A 99 -6.14 0.17 1.43
CA ARG A 99 -7.47 0.20 2.06
C ARG A 99 -8.59 0.30 1.02
N SER A 100 -8.45 1.17 0.01
CA SER A 100 -9.42 1.25 -1.09
C SER A 100 -9.55 -0.08 -1.85
N ARG A 101 -8.44 -0.78 -2.13
CA ARG A 101 -8.48 -2.08 -2.82
C ARG A 101 -9.09 -3.18 -1.97
N ILE A 102 -8.84 -3.19 -0.67
CA ILE A 102 -9.47 -4.14 0.25
C ILE A 102 -10.99 -3.92 0.32
N ARG A 103 -11.46 -2.67 0.35
CA ARG A 103 -12.90 -2.37 0.26
C ARG A 103 -13.53 -2.95 -1.00
N VAL A 104 -12.87 -2.78 -2.15
CA VAL A 104 -13.33 -3.35 -3.42
C VAL A 104 -13.38 -4.88 -3.39
N ILE A 105 -12.40 -5.51 -2.74
CA ILE A 105 -12.37 -6.97 -2.56
C ILE A 105 -13.55 -7.44 -1.74
N ILE A 106 -13.82 -6.79 -0.60
CA ILE A 106 -14.95 -7.13 0.29
C ILE A 106 -16.27 -6.96 -0.47
N TRP A 107 -16.42 -5.84 -1.19
CA TRP A 107 -17.59 -5.58 -2.05
C TRP A 107 -17.80 -6.70 -3.08
N LYS A 108 -16.72 -7.17 -3.71
CA LYS A 108 -16.77 -8.25 -4.68
C LYS A 108 -17.12 -9.59 -4.02
N GLN A 109 -16.64 -9.85 -2.80
CA GLN A 109 -16.98 -11.07 -2.04
C GLN A 109 -18.46 -11.13 -1.65
N TRP A 110 -19.15 -9.99 -1.53
CA TRP A 110 -20.59 -9.97 -1.35
C TRP A 110 -21.35 -10.47 -2.59
N LYS A 111 -20.75 -10.40 -3.78
CA LYS A 111 -21.17 -11.00 -5.08
C LYS A 111 -22.54 -10.55 -5.62
N VAL A 112 -23.60 -10.60 -4.82
CA VAL A 112 -25.00 -10.36 -5.21
C VAL A 112 -25.58 -9.15 -4.47
N ALA A 113 -26.46 -8.41 -5.13
CA ALA A 113 -27.05 -7.16 -4.63
C ALA A 113 -27.72 -7.34 -3.26
N LYS A 114 -28.52 -8.40 -3.08
CA LYS A 114 -29.18 -8.73 -1.80
C LYS A 114 -28.19 -8.82 -0.64
N LYS A 115 -27.04 -9.47 -0.85
CA LYS A 115 -25.98 -9.60 0.18
C LYS A 115 -25.23 -8.28 0.38
N GLN A 116 -25.01 -7.50 -0.67
CA GLN A 116 -24.38 -6.17 -0.56
C GLN A 116 -25.23 -5.25 0.30
N ILE A 117 -26.53 -5.14 0.01
CA ILE A 117 -27.48 -4.32 0.77
C ILE A 117 -27.55 -4.80 2.23
N LYS A 118 -27.79 -6.09 2.46
CA LYS A 118 -27.85 -6.67 3.82
C LYS A 118 -26.57 -6.40 4.62
N SER A 119 -25.40 -6.55 3.98
CA SER A 119 -24.11 -6.31 4.66
C SER A 119 -23.91 -4.83 4.98
N LEU A 120 -24.31 -3.91 4.10
CA LEU A 120 -24.25 -2.47 4.37
C LEU A 120 -25.17 -2.07 5.52
N ILE A 121 -26.40 -2.59 5.55
CA ILE A 121 -27.37 -2.36 6.64
C ILE A 121 -26.81 -2.86 7.97
N GLN A 122 -26.28 -4.09 8.00
CA GLN A 122 -25.62 -4.64 9.19
C GLN A 122 -24.42 -3.79 9.65
N LEU A 123 -23.77 -3.09 8.73
CA LEU A 123 -22.66 -2.19 9.01
C LEU A 123 -23.12 -0.77 9.41
N GLY A 124 -24.43 -0.51 9.51
CA GLY A 124 -25.03 0.75 9.98
C GLY A 124 -25.34 1.76 8.88
N ILE A 125 -25.44 1.33 7.62
CA ILE A 125 -25.85 2.18 6.51
C ILE A 125 -27.37 2.07 6.30
N PRO A 126 -28.12 3.19 6.18
CA PRO A 126 -29.53 3.16 5.86
C PRO A 126 -29.83 2.39 4.57
N GLU A 127 -30.96 1.70 4.52
CA GLU A 127 -31.32 0.83 3.39
C GLU A 127 -31.35 1.58 2.06
N GLU A 128 -31.91 2.79 2.03
CA GLU A 128 -31.98 3.61 0.81
C GLU A 128 -30.58 4.01 0.29
N GLU A 129 -29.66 4.39 1.18
CA GLU A 129 -28.27 4.67 0.82
C GLU A 129 -27.55 3.40 0.31
N ALA A 130 -27.85 2.24 0.92
CA ALA A 130 -27.31 0.95 0.51
C ALA A 130 -27.82 0.50 -0.86
N LYS A 131 -29.12 0.65 -1.15
CA LYS A 131 -29.73 0.41 -2.46
C LYS A 131 -29.13 1.34 -3.52
N GLY A 132 -29.07 2.64 -3.22
CA GLY A 132 -28.52 3.65 -4.12
C GLY A 132 -27.09 3.33 -4.55
N LEU A 133 -26.22 2.95 -3.61
CA LEU A 133 -24.86 2.52 -3.95
C LEU A 133 -24.84 1.19 -4.74
N THR A 134 -25.66 0.22 -4.35
CA THR A 134 -25.67 -1.12 -4.98
C THR A 134 -26.09 -1.05 -6.45
N TYR A 135 -27.09 -0.22 -6.77
CA TYR A 135 -27.65 -0.10 -8.12
C TYR A 135 -27.10 1.07 -8.94
N CYS A 136 -26.10 1.81 -8.46
CA CYS A 136 -25.56 3.00 -9.14
C CYS A 136 -24.87 2.74 -10.50
N ARG A 137 -24.73 1.48 -10.92
CA ARG A 137 -24.03 1.03 -12.15
C ARG A 137 -22.58 1.54 -12.30
N LYS A 138 -21.97 2.08 -11.24
CA LYS A 138 -20.59 2.58 -11.27
C LYS A 138 -19.59 1.43 -11.11
N GLY A 139 -18.40 1.64 -11.68
CA GLY A 139 -17.31 0.67 -11.61
C GLY A 139 -16.72 0.49 -10.21
N TYR A 140 -16.03 -0.62 -9.99
CA TYR A 140 -15.45 -0.98 -8.69
C TYR A 140 -14.53 0.07 -8.05
N ARG A 141 -13.78 0.83 -8.86
CA ARG A 141 -12.92 1.90 -8.34
C ARG A 141 -13.73 3.00 -7.65
N PHE A 142 -14.88 3.36 -8.23
CA PHE A 142 -15.80 4.32 -7.64
C PHE A 142 -16.35 3.78 -6.31
N ILE A 143 -16.81 2.54 -6.29
CA ILE A 143 -17.33 1.89 -5.06
C ILE A 143 -16.29 1.87 -3.93
N GLY A 144 -15.05 1.49 -4.23
CA GLY A 144 -13.97 1.47 -3.22
C GLY A 144 -13.56 2.82 -2.67
N LEU A 145 -13.97 3.91 -3.33
CA LEU A 145 -13.72 5.29 -2.94
C LEU A 145 -14.99 6.02 -2.46
N SER A 146 -16.17 5.42 -2.58
CA SER A 146 -17.42 6.06 -2.19
C SER A 146 -17.46 6.32 -0.68
N LYS A 147 -18.11 7.42 -0.29
CA LYS A 147 -18.25 7.78 1.14
C LYS A 147 -19.06 6.74 1.91
N VAL A 148 -20.09 6.17 1.28
CA VAL A 148 -20.90 5.08 1.84
C VAL A 148 -20.03 3.88 2.25
N VAL A 149 -19.16 3.38 1.34
CA VAL A 149 -18.29 2.24 1.64
C VAL A 149 -17.18 2.62 2.61
N GLN A 150 -16.68 3.86 2.58
CA GLN A 150 -15.72 4.32 3.57
C GLN A 150 -16.31 4.44 4.97
N ARG A 151 -17.60 4.80 5.10
CA ARG A 151 -18.34 4.79 6.38
C ARG A 151 -18.57 3.36 6.85
N ALA A 152 -19.14 2.51 5.99
CA ALA A 152 -19.44 1.11 6.31
C ALA A 152 -18.18 0.30 6.64
N ILE A 153 -17.16 0.41 5.80
CA ILE A 153 -15.86 -0.27 5.91
C ILE A 153 -14.80 0.78 6.28
N SER A 154 -14.96 1.32 7.48
CA SER A 154 -14.10 2.37 8.03
C SER A 154 -12.66 1.92 8.22
N ASN A 155 -11.72 2.87 8.27
CA ASN A 155 -10.32 2.56 8.55
C ASN A 155 -10.17 1.84 9.91
N LYS A 156 -11.00 2.21 10.90
CA LYS A 156 -11.05 1.55 12.22
C LYS A 156 -11.45 0.07 12.10
N ARG A 157 -12.52 -0.22 11.34
CA ARG A 157 -12.97 -1.60 11.09
C ARG A 157 -11.93 -2.42 10.32
N LEU A 158 -11.30 -1.84 9.30
CA LEU A 158 -10.21 -2.51 8.57
C LEU A 158 -9.02 -2.84 9.47
N LYS A 159 -8.65 -1.91 10.37
CA LYS A 159 -7.59 -2.13 11.35
C LYS A 159 -7.96 -3.25 12.32
N GLN A 160 -9.16 -3.22 12.90
CA GLN A 160 -9.68 -4.29 13.77
C GLN A 160 -9.70 -5.65 13.08
N ARG A 161 -10.02 -5.69 11.78
CA ARG A 161 -10.04 -6.92 10.98
C ARG A 161 -8.63 -7.49 10.72
N GLY A 162 -7.57 -6.72 10.98
CA GLY A 162 -6.18 -7.13 10.79
C GLY A 162 -5.54 -6.70 9.47
N VAL A 163 -6.10 -5.68 8.78
CA VAL A 163 -5.44 -5.13 7.59
C VAL A 163 -4.12 -4.47 7.99
N PRO A 164 -2.96 -4.93 7.46
CA PRO A 164 -1.67 -4.38 7.82
C PRO A 164 -1.51 -2.94 7.33
N SER A 165 -0.95 -2.07 8.18
CA SER A 165 -0.56 -0.70 7.83
C SER A 165 0.96 -0.60 7.73
N ALA A 166 1.45 -0.16 6.58
CA ALA A 166 2.86 0.12 6.37
C ALA A 166 3.32 1.31 7.21
N LEU A 167 2.47 2.33 7.37
CA LEU A 167 2.76 3.52 8.16
C LEU A 167 2.91 3.19 9.64
N GLU A 168 1.95 2.46 10.22
CA GLU A 168 2.00 2.11 11.65
C GLU A 168 3.24 1.27 11.97
N HIS A 169 3.54 0.28 11.13
CA HIS A 169 4.74 -0.54 11.30
C HIS A 169 6.01 0.30 11.12
N TYR A 170 6.05 1.20 10.13
CA TYR A 170 7.17 2.12 9.92
C TYR A 170 7.41 3.02 11.13
N LEU A 171 6.38 3.67 11.66
CA LEU A 171 6.52 4.52 12.86
C LEU A 171 7.02 3.71 14.05
N LYS A 172 6.56 2.46 14.21
CA LYS A 172 7.03 1.56 15.26
C LYS A 172 8.53 1.22 15.14
N VAL A 173 9.02 0.89 13.94
CA VAL A 173 10.45 0.54 13.78
C VAL A 173 11.38 1.74 13.63
N HIS A 174 10.85 2.90 13.25
CA HIS A 174 11.63 4.11 13.00
C HIS A 174 11.79 4.98 14.26
N THR A 175 10.89 4.88 15.24
CA THR A 175 11.00 5.57 16.55
C THR A 175 12.01 4.92 17.50
N VAL A 176 12.47 3.70 17.18
CA VAL A 176 13.46 2.94 17.96
C VAL A 176 14.90 3.25 17.49
N ILE A 177 15.08 4.28 16.65
CA ILE A 177 16.35 4.75 16.11
C ILE A 177 16.53 6.22 16.50
#